data_AF-A0AAE3H1F6-F1
#
_entry.id   AF-A0AAE3H1F6-F1
#
_cell.length_a   1.000
_cell.length_b   1.000
_cell.length_c   1.000
_cell.angle_alpha   90.00
_cell.angle_beta   90.00
_cell.angle_gamma   90.00
#
_symmetry.space_group_name_H-M   'P 1'
#
loop_
_entity.id
_entity.type
_entity.pdbx_description
1 polymer ?
#
loop_
_entity_poly.entity_id
_entity_poly.type
_entity_poly.pdbx_seq_one_letter_code
_entity_poly.pdbx_strand_id
1 'polypeptide(L)'
;MELKTKEIKFKSLFRQKSFTDYYDLSGILGNLLIDLSEEEIDFLVNKNVVFIRTCNPASTINIKNIEINGELNLINFDHYMFKKLMPEEFLAVLLHEIGHIKNPELKGMEAEYAADKLAAEKGYKKWIISSLKKGIQNEWMGFEKDSCKLRIEKLNESDYPKYSEAKYRDDYDDKDDDDDDDDTKDIVQTIIK
;
A
#
# COMPACT_ATOMS: atom_id res chain seq x y z
N MET A 1 -4.55 19.35 -15.92
CA MET A 1 -5.60 19.86 -15.00
C MET A 1 -6.28 18.70 -14.27
N GLU A 2 -6.50 17.55 -14.93
CA GLU A 2 -7.09 16.31 -14.37
C GLU A 2 -6.34 15.68 -13.18
N LEU A 3 -5.00 15.64 -13.21
CA LEU A 3 -4.18 15.09 -12.11
C LEU A 3 -4.51 15.69 -10.74
N LYS A 4 -4.82 16.99 -10.69
CA LYS A 4 -5.18 17.67 -9.44
C LYS A 4 -6.53 17.18 -8.91
N THR A 5 -7.49 16.88 -9.78
CA THR A 5 -8.81 16.39 -9.38
C THR A 5 -8.74 14.98 -8.84
N LYS A 6 -8.03 14.07 -9.53
CA LYS A 6 -7.81 12.69 -9.08
C LYS A 6 -7.14 12.64 -7.71
N GLU A 7 -6.07 13.40 -7.53
CA GLU A 7 -5.32 13.47 -6.28
C GLU A 7 -6.17 14.01 -5.11
N ILE A 8 -6.98 15.05 -5.35
CA ILE A 8 -7.90 15.60 -4.34
C ILE A 8 -8.92 14.54 -3.90
N LYS A 9 -9.54 13.84 -4.86
CA LYS A 9 -10.51 12.77 -4.57
C LYS A 9 -9.84 11.61 -3.81
N PHE A 10 -8.65 11.19 -4.23
CA PHE A 10 -7.88 10.16 -3.55
C PHE A 10 -7.56 10.54 -2.10
N LYS A 11 -7.03 11.74 -1.86
CA LYS A 11 -6.75 12.24 -0.50
C LYS A 11 -7.99 12.29 0.39
N SER A 12 -9.17 12.46 -0.23
CA SER A 12 -10.46 12.46 0.48
C SER A 12 -10.83 11.09 1.09
N LEU A 13 -10.20 10.00 0.66
CA LEU A 13 -10.39 8.65 1.21
C LEU A 13 -9.64 8.45 2.55
N PHE A 14 -8.68 9.34 2.88
CA PHE A 14 -7.81 9.25 4.04
C PHE A 14 -8.11 10.35 5.05
N ARG A 15 -9.11 10.12 5.91
CA ARG A 15 -9.62 11.12 6.84
C ARG A 15 -9.00 11.07 8.24
N GLN A 16 -8.21 10.04 8.53
CA GLN A 16 -7.46 9.90 9.78
C GLN A 16 -6.04 10.47 9.60
N LYS A 17 -5.76 11.64 10.18
CA LYS A 17 -4.46 12.31 10.02
C LYS A 17 -3.25 11.42 10.34
N SER A 18 -3.31 10.64 11.42
CA SER A 18 -2.21 9.74 11.82
C SER A 18 -1.97 8.60 10.83
N PHE A 19 -2.95 8.26 10.00
CA PHE A 19 -2.78 7.34 8.88
C PHE A 19 -1.98 8.03 7.79
N THR A 20 -2.50 9.18 7.31
CA THR A 20 -1.93 9.94 6.20
C THR A 20 -0.48 10.32 6.46
N ASP A 21 -0.20 10.94 7.62
CA ASP A 21 1.15 11.40 7.99
C ASP A 21 2.17 10.24 8.01
N TYR A 22 1.74 9.02 8.36
CA TYR A 22 2.63 7.87 8.47
C TYR A 22 2.89 7.20 7.12
N TYR A 23 1.86 7.10 6.27
CA TYR A 23 1.96 6.34 5.02
C TYR A 23 2.38 7.19 3.81
N ASP A 24 2.14 8.50 3.83
CA ASP A 24 2.69 9.41 2.82
C ASP A 24 4.23 9.38 2.83
N LEU A 25 4.85 9.37 4.02
CA LEU A 25 6.31 9.34 4.17
C LEU A 25 6.96 8.05 3.63
N SER A 26 6.20 6.96 3.57
CA SER A 26 6.68 5.66 3.08
C SER A 26 6.50 5.47 1.56
N GLY A 27 5.95 6.46 0.85
CA GLY A 27 5.64 6.37 -0.58
C GLY A 27 4.43 5.49 -0.93
N ILE A 28 3.86 4.78 0.04
CA ILE A 28 2.73 3.86 -0.13
C ILE A 28 1.51 4.57 -0.72
N LEU A 29 1.11 5.72 -0.18
CA LEU A 29 -0.06 6.43 -0.70
C LEU A 29 0.17 6.99 -2.11
N GLY A 30 1.41 7.37 -2.43
CA GLY A 30 1.80 7.75 -3.78
C GLY A 30 1.67 6.60 -4.78
N ASN A 31 2.18 5.41 -4.42
CA ASN A 31 2.08 4.22 -5.26
C ASN A 31 0.63 3.78 -5.44
N LEU A 32 -0.17 3.77 -4.37
CA LEU A 32 -1.60 3.44 -4.47
C LEU A 32 -2.36 4.42 -5.37
N LEU A 33 -2.05 5.73 -5.31
CA LEU A 33 -2.61 6.73 -6.23
C LEU A 33 -2.24 6.46 -7.70
N ILE A 34 -1.02 5.96 -7.94
CA ILE A 34 -0.55 5.60 -9.28
C ILE A 34 -1.28 4.35 -9.79
N ASP A 35 -1.50 3.36 -8.91
CA ASP A 35 -2.04 2.06 -9.28
C ASP A 35 -3.57 2.07 -9.48
N LEU A 36 -4.28 2.96 -8.78
CA LEU A 36 -5.71 3.15 -8.98
C LEU A 36 -5.98 4.09 -10.16
N SER A 37 -6.89 3.71 -11.04
CA SER A 37 -7.46 4.59 -12.07
C SER A 37 -8.37 5.65 -11.45
N GLU A 38 -8.71 6.69 -12.22
CA GLU A 38 -9.66 7.70 -11.75
C GLU A 38 -11.06 7.11 -11.49
N GLU A 39 -11.53 6.21 -12.35
CA GLU A 39 -12.81 5.51 -12.16
C GLU A 39 -12.83 4.68 -10.87
N GLU A 40 -11.72 4.05 -10.51
CA GLU A 40 -11.61 3.30 -9.25
C GLU A 40 -11.66 4.21 -8.03
N ILE A 41 -11.03 5.38 -8.10
CA ILE A 41 -11.08 6.38 -7.02
C ILE A 41 -12.50 6.94 -6.89
N ASP A 42 -13.14 7.27 -8.00
CA ASP A 42 -14.51 7.76 -8.02
C ASP A 42 -15.48 6.73 -7.43
N PHE A 43 -15.30 5.45 -7.80
CA PHE A 43 -16.04 4.35 -7.20
C PHE A 43 -15.87 4.29 -5.67
N LEU A 44 -14.63 4.38 -5.16
CA LEU A 44 -14.36 4.34 -3.72
C LEU A 44 -14.97 5.54 -2.98
N VAL A 45 -14.89 6.74 -3.56
CA VAL A 45 -15.53 7.94 -3.01
C VAL A 45 -17.05 7.77 -2.97
N ASN A 46 -17.66 7.31 -4.06
CA ASN A 46 -19.10 7.09 -4.15
C ASN A 46 -19.61 5.99 -3.21
N LYS A 47 -18.74 5.03 -2.83
CA LYS A 47 -19.02 3.99 -1.84
C LYS A 47 -18.75 4.43 -0.40
N ASN A 48 -18.48 5.71 -0.16
CA ASN A 48 -18.10 6.26 1.14
C ASN A 48 -16.98 5.42 1.81
N VAL A 49 -15.95 5.05 1.05
CA VAL A 49 -14.82 4.30 1.60
C VAL A 49 -13.90 5.24 2.38
N VAL A 50 -13.55 4.85 3.59
CA VAL A 50 -12.54 5.53 4.41
C VAL A 50 -11.50 4.52 4.87
N PHE A 51 -10.24 4.83 4.60
CA PHE A 51 -9.10 4.05 5.07
C PHE A 51 -8.74 4.51 6.48
N ILE A 52 -8.61 3.56 7.40
CA ILE A 52 -8.26 3.80 8.80
C ILE A 52 -7.18 2.84 9.26
N ARG A 53 -6.43 3.26 10.27
CA ARG A 53 -5.46 2.44 11.00
C ARG A 53 -5.86 2.38 12.46
N THR A 54 -5.96 1.16 12.95
CA THR A 54 -6.04 0.84 14.37
C THR A 54 -4.63 0.56 14.90
N CYS A 55 -4.33 1.03 16.11
CA CYS A 55 -3.01 0.86 16.72
C CYS A 55 -3.03 0.33 18.14
N ASN A 56 -4.21 0.22 18.77
CA ASN A 56 -4.42 -0.42 20.07
C ASN A 56 -5.93 -0.55 20.38
N PRO A 57 -6.34 -1.55 21.19
CA PRO A 57 -7.74 -1.77 21.56
C PRO A 57 -8.37 -0.64 22.40
N ALA A 58 -7.56 0.27 22.98
CA ALA A 58 -8.03 1.44 23.73
C ALA A 58 -7.97 2.76 22.94
N SER A 59 -7.63 2.70 21.64
CA SER A 59 -7.47 3.91 20.82
C SER A 59 -8.82 4.48 20.39
N THR A 60 -9.01 5.79 20.54
CA THR A 60 -10.11 6.50 19.90
C THR A 60 -9.70 6.93 18.49
N ILE A 61 -10.45 6.49 17.47
CA ILE A 61 -10.27 6.94 16.10
C ILE A 61 -11.17 8.14 15.87
N ASN A 62 -10.58 9.32 15.71
CA ASN A 62 -11.29 10.54 15.37
C ASN A 62 -11.24 10.76 13.86
N ILE A 63 -12.39 10.67 13.21
CA ILE A 63 -12.55 10.95 11.78
C ILE A 63 -13.40 12.21 11.64
N LYS A 64 -12.90 13.23 10.95
CA LYS A 64 -13.58 14.51 10.78
C LYS A 64 -14.17 14.64 9.38
N ASN A 65 -15.23 15.45 9.27
CA ASN A 65 -15.83 15.87 8.01
C ASN A 65 -16.24 14.69 7.10
N ILE A 66 -16.83 13.65 7.69
CA ILE A 66 -17.48 12.61 6.89
C ILE A 66 -18.94 13.02 6.67
N GLU A 67 -19.25 13.45 5.46
CA GLU A 67 -20.63 13.57 4.99
C GLU A 67 -21.01 12.21 4.41
N ILE A 68 -21.83 11.45 5.14
CA ILE A 68 -22.24 10.11 4.73
C ILE A 68 -23.71 10.17 4.34
N ASN A 69 -24.00 9.89 3.07
CA ASN A 69 -25.31 9.49 2.64
C ASN A 69 -25.28 7.96 2.42
N GLY A 70 -25.94 7.20 3.30
CA GLY A 70 -25.97 5.73 3.24
C GLY A 70 -24.95 5.05 4.15
N GLU A 71 -24.35 3.97 3.67
CA GLU A 71 -23.40 3.15 4.44
C GLU A 71 -21.98 3.71 4.38
N LEU A 72 -21.24 3.55 5.47
CA LEU A 72 -19.81 3.88 5.57
C LEU A 72 -19.00 2.59 5.45
N ASN A 73 -18.10 2.55 4.49
CA ASN A 73 -17.21 1.40 4.29
C ASN A 73 -15.84 1.71 4.88
N LEU A 74 -15.45 0.95 5.90
CA LEU A 74 -14.15 1.12 6.56
C LEU A 74 -13.19 0.05 6.08
N ILE A 75 -12.07 0.47 5.50
CA ILE A 75 -10.93 -0.42 5.29
C ILE A 75 -9.95 -0.16 6.44
N ASN A 76 -9.93 -1.09 7.39
CA ASN A 76 -9.16 -0.95 8.63
C ASN A 76 -7.88 -1.79 8.61
N PHE A 77 -6.77 -1.17 8.99
CA PHE A 77 -5.48 -1.83 9.11
C PHE A 77 -4.97 -1.81 10.55
N ASP A 78 -4.53 -2.97 11.02
CA ASP A 78 -3.78 -3.08 12.27
C ASP A 78 -2.32 -2.64 12.05
N HIS A 79 -1.91 -1.61 12.79
CA HIS A 79 -0.56 -1.05 12.75
C HIS A 79 0.55 -2.06 13.06
N TYR A 80 0.30 -3.01 13.96
CA TYR A 80 1.27 -4.04 14.33
C TYR A 80 1.45 -5.07 13.23
N MET A 81 0.40 -5.40 12.48
CA MET A 81 0.51 -6.21 11.26
C MET A 81 1.30 -5.45 10.20
N PHE A 82 1.01 -4.16 9.99
CA PHE A 82 1.73 -3.32 9.03
C PHE A 82 3.24 -3.31 9.26
N LYS A 83 3.70 -3.16 10.51
CA LYS A 83 5.14 -3.12 10.85
C LYS A 83 5.94 -4.36 10.44
N LYS A 84 5.25 -5.47 10.17
CA LYS A 84 5.85 -6.75 9.75
C LYS A 84 5.83 -6.95 8.23
N LEU A 85 5.16 -6.06 7.50
CA LEU A 85 5.06 -6.07 6.05
C LEU A 85 6.02 -5.05 5.42
N MET A 86 6.52 -5.41 4.23
CA MET A 86 7.17 -4.47 3.31
C MET A 86 6.13 -3.51 2.72
N PRO A 87 6.53 -2.32 2.26
CA PRO A 87 5.60 -1.38 1.60
C PRO A 87 4.77 -2.01 0.48
N GLU A 88 5.38 -2.85 -0.37
CA GLU A 88 4.71 -3.50 -1.49
C GLU A 88 3.76 -4.63 -1.06
N GLU A 89 4.09 -5.32 0.03
CA GLU A 89 3.18 -6.29 0.67
C GLU A 89 1.94 -5.58 1.20
N PHE A 90 2.11 -4.43 1.83
CA PHE A 90 0.99 -3.64 2.31
C PHE A 90 0.13 -3.08 1.17
N LEU A 91 0.75 -2.60 0.09
CA LEU A 91 0.04 -2.20 -1.12
C LEU A 91 -0.78 -3.34 -1.70
N ALA A 92 -0.22 -4.55 -1.72
CA ALA A 92 -0.94 -5.74 -2.17
C ALA A 92 -2.18 -6.03 -1.31
N VAL A 93 -2.06 -5.89 0.02
CA VAL A 93 -3.19 -6.04 0.95
C VAL A 93 -4.24 -4.93 0.76
N LEU A 94 -3.82 -3.67 0.58
CA LEU A 94 -4.73 -2.55 0.28
C LEU A 94 -5.57 -2.82 -0.99
N LEU A 95 -4.92 -3.29 -2.04
CA LEU A 95 -5.59 -3.65 -3.29
C LEU A 95 -6.53 -4.85 -3.11
N HIS A 96 -6.15 -5.82 -2.29
CA HIS A 96 -7.01 -6.95 -1.93
C HIS A 96 -8.30 -6.45 -1.21
N GLU A 97 -8.18 -5.60 -0.19
CA GLU A 97 -9.36 -5.05 0.51
C GLU A 97 -10.28 -4.22 -0.41
N ILE A 98 -9.70 -3.45 -1.34
CA ILE A 98 -10.46 -2.75 -2.39
C ILE A 98 -11.21 -3.76 -3.27
N GLY A 99 -10.61 -4.92 -3.52
CA GLY A 99 -11.24 -6.02 -4.25
C GLY A 99 -12.51 -6.55 -3.59
N HIS A 100 -12.54 -6.63 -2.25
CA HIS A 100 -13.76 -6.98 -1.51
C HIS A 100 -14.85 -5.91 -1.66
N ILE A 101 -14.49 -4.62 -1.60
CA ILE A 101 -15.46 -3.52 -1.78
C ILE A 101 -16.06 -3.53 -3.20
N LYS A 102 -15.28 -3.92 -4.20
CA LYS A 102 -15.75 -4.01 -5.60
C LYS A 102 -16.70 -5.17 -5.86
N ASN A 103 -16.62 -6.24 -5.08
CA ASN A 103 -17.40 -7.47 -5.28
C ASN A 103 -18.17 -7.87 -3.99
N PRO A 104 -19.04 -6.99 -3.46
CA PRO A 104 -19.69 -7.18 -2.16
C PRO A 104 -20.65 -8.39 -2.12
N GLU A 105 -21.11 -8.86 -3.27
CA GLU A 105 -21.97 -10.03 -3.43
C GLU A 105 -21.23 -11.36 -3.27
N LEU A 106 -19.91 -11.39 -3.53
CA LEU A 106 -19.10 -12.60 -3.37
C LEU A 106 -18.88 -12.91 -1.89
N LYS A 107 -18.75 -14.21 -1.57
CA LYS A 107 -18.55 -14.72 -0.20
C LYS A 107 -17.54 -15.86 -0.18
N GLY A 108 -16.93 -16.08 0.99
CA GLY A 108 -15.95 -17.15 1.19
C GLY A 108 -14.79 -17.07 0.21
N MET A 109 -14.30 -18.23 -0.24
CA MET A 109 -13.12 -18.32 -1.11
C MET A 109 -13.26 -17.61 -2.45
N GLU A 110 -14.47 -17.52 -3.00
CA GLU A 110 -14.69 -16.79 -4.27
C GLU A 110 -14.40 -15.29 -4.11
N ALA A 111 -14.79 -14.71 -2.97
CA ALA A 111 -14.47 -13.32 -2.65
C ALA A 111 -12.96 -13.12 -2.50
N GLU A 112 -12.29 -14.04 -1.80
CA GLU A 112 -10.83 -14.01 -1.61
C GLU A 112 -10.08 -14.07 -2.95
N TYR A 113 -10.47 -14.97 -3.85
CA TYR A 113 -9.83 -15.12 -5.15
C TYR A 113 -10.02 -13.90 -6.05
N ALA A 114 -11.22 -13.30 -6.03
CA ALA A 114 -11.50 -12.07 -6.77
C ALA A 114 -10.68 -10.89 -6.24
N ALA A 115 -10.55 -10.78 -4.90
CA ALA A 115 -9.75 -9.75 -4.26
C ALA A 115 -8.24 -9.92 -4.54
N ASP A 116 -7.73 -11.14 -4.44
CA ASP A 116 -6.34 -11.48 -4.80
C ASP A 116 -6.03 -11.21 -6.27
N LYS A 117 -7.01 -11.46 -7.15
CA LYS A 117 -6.88 -11.19 -8.58
C LYS A 117 -6.68 -9.70 -8.86
N LEU A 118 -7.39 -8.82 -8.15
CA LEU A 118 -7.19 -7.37 -8.31
C LEU A 118 -5.74 -6.97 -7.95
N ALA A 119 -5.22 -7.46 -6.82
CA ALA A 119 -3.82 -7.20 -6.45
C ALA A 119 -2.84 -7.75 -7.50
N ALA A 120 -3.11 -8.93 -8.04
CA ALA A 120 -2.28 -9.54 -9.09
C ALA A 120 -2.32 -8.75 -10.41
N GLU A 121 -3.50 -8.30 -10.86
CA GLU A 121 -3.71 -7.50 -12.08
C GLU A 121 -2.96 -6.16 -12.02
N LYS A 122 -2.74 -5.63 -10.81
CA LYS A 122 -1.95 -4.41 -10.57
C LYS A 122 -0.44 -4.67 -10.43
N GLY A 123 0.03 -5.91 -10.64
CA GLY A 123 1.45 -6.28 -10.56
C GLY A 123 1.92 -6.77 -9.19
N TYR A 124 1.03 -6.88 -8.20
CA TYR A 124 1.39 -7.22 -6.82
C TYR A 124 1.25 -8.71 -6.48
N LYS A 125 1.17 -9.61 -7.48
CA LYS A 125 1.01 -11.06 -7.28
C LYS A 125 2.03 -11.66 -6.30
N LYS A 126 3.32 -11.36 -6.47
CA LYS A 126 4.37 -11.90 -5.58
C LYS A 126 4.23 -11.38 -4.14
N TRP A 127 3.75 -10.14 -4.00
CA TRP A 127 3.64 -9.44 -2.72
C TRP A 127 2.41 -9.87 -1.92
N ILE A 128 1.27 -10.13 -2.58
CA ILE A 128 0.12 -10.72 -1.89
C ILE A 128 0.43 -12.15 -1.43
N ILE A 129 1.13 -12.95 -2.24
CA ILE A 129 1.61 -14.28 -1.84
C ILE A 129 2.54 -14.18 -0.61
N SER A 130 3.47 -13.23 -0.61
CA SER A 130 4.38 -13.01 0.53
C SER A 130 3.62 -12.61 1.80
N SER A 131 2.64 -11.71 1.67
CA SER A 131 1.77 -11.27 2.77
C SER A 131 0.99 -12.44 3.37
N LEU A 132 0.42 -13.31 2.53
CA LEU A 132 -0.30 -14.52 2.97
C LEU A 132 0.61 -15.46 3.75
N LYS A 133 1.83 -15.72 3.24
CA LYS A 133 2.82 -16.56 3.95
C LYS A 133 3.20 -15.97 5.30
N LYS A 134 3.43 -14.65 5.38
CA LYS A 134 3.73 -13.95 6.64
C LYS A 134 2.56 -14.00 7.62
N GLY A 135 1.33 -13.84 7.13
CA GLY A 135 0.13 -13.94 7.96
C GLY A 135 -0.02 -15.31 8.61
N ILE A 136 0.19 -16.39 7.84
CA ILE A 136 0.23 -17.76 8.39
C ILE A 136 1.34 -17.89 9.45
N GLN A 137 2.55 -17.43 9.13
CA GLN A 137 3.72 -17.56 10.02
C GLN A 137 3.53 -16.82 11.35
N ASN A 138 2.82 -15.68 11.33
CA ASN A 138 2.59 -14.85 12.50
C ASN A 138 1.24 -15.10 13.17
N GLU A 139 0.47 -16.10 12.70
CA GLU A 139 -0.84 -16.47 13.23
C GLU A 139 -1.81 -15.28 13.31
N TRP A 140 -1.82 -14.44 12.27
CA TRP A 140 -2.72 -13.29 12.21
C TRP A 140 -4.18 -13.74 12.04
N MET A 141 -5.08 -13.04 12.72
CA MET A 141 -6.53 -13.22 12.55
C MET A 141 -6.91 -12.92 11.09
N GLY A 142 -7.73 -13.78 10.47
CA GLY A 142 -8.09 -13.68 9.05
C GLY A 142 -7.05 -14.25 8.08
N PHE A 143 -5.97 -14.87 8.58
CA PHE A 143 -4.96 -15.56 7.77
C PHE A 143 -4.95 -17.07 8.08
N GLU A 144 -6.12 -17.70 8.03
CA GLU A 144 -6.28 -19.12 8.30
C GLU A 144 -5.47 -19.96 7.30
N LYS A 145 -4.65 -20.87 7.85
CA LYS A 145 -3.65 -21.63 7.08
C LYS A 145 -4.19 -22.31 5.82
N ASP A 146 -5.35 -22.94 5.91
CA ASP A 146 -5.93 -23.68 4.79
C ASP A 146 -6.49 -22.73 3.72
N SER A 147 -7.15 -21.64 4.13
CA SER A 147 -7.61 -20.58 3.23
C SER A 147 -6.43 -19.94 2.48
N CYS A 148 -5.40 -19.50 3.21
CA CYS A 148 -4.24 -18.86 2.60
C CYS A 148 -3.48 -19.80 1.64
N LYS A 149 -3.40 -21.10 1.94
CA LYS A 149 -2.79 -22.07 1.01
C LYS A 149 -3.55 -22.16 -0.30
N LEU A 150 -4.89 -22.29 -0.25
CA LEU A 150 -5.74 -22.35 -1.44
C LEU A 150 -5.60 -21.06 -2.28
N ARG A 151 -5.57 -19.90 -1.63
CA ARG A 151 -5.31 -18.60 -2.27
C ARG A 151 -3.94 -18.57 -2.98
N ILE A 152 -2.88 -19.04 -2.31
CA ILE A 152 -1.53 -19.09 -2.89
C ILE A 152 -1.48 -20.06 -4.08
N GLU A 153 -2.11 -21.23 -3.99
CA GLU A 153 -2.22 -22.18 -5.10
C GLU A 153 -2.92 -21.53 -6.30
N LYS A 154 -4.08 -20.91 -6.05
CA LYS A 154 -4.86 -20.21 -7.07
C LYS A 154 -4.07 -19.09 -7.75
N LEU A 155 -3.39 -18.27 -6.96
CA LEU A 155 -2.52 -17.19 -7.46
C LEU A 155 -1.39 -17.71 -8.34
N ASN A 156 -0.90 -18.94 -8.14
CA ASN A 156 0.18 -19.52 -8.93
C ASN A 156 -0.28 -20.20 -10.23
N GLU A 157 -1.58 -20.31 -10.48
CA GLU A 157 -2.11 -20.81 -11.75
C GLU A 157 -1.68 -19.95 -12.96
N SER A 158 -1.62 -20.57 -14.14
CA SER A 158 -1.16 -19.95 -15.40
C SER A 158 -2.01 -18.78 -15.87
N ASP A 159 -3.27 -18.76 -15.45
CA ASP A 159 -4.30 -17.83 -15.93
C ASP A 159 -4.39 -16.57 -15.06
N TYR A 160 -3.62 -16.52 -13.97
CA TYR A 160 -3.42 -15.28 -13.21
C TYR A 160 -2.41 -14.37 -13.93
N PRO A 161 -2.63 -13.05 -13.92
CA PRO A 161 -1.71 -12.10 -14.52
C PRO A 161 -0.28 -12.40 -14.08
N LYS A 162 0.59 -12.65 -15.06
CA LYS A 162 2.02 -12.81 -14.79
C LYS A 162 2.57 -11.46 -14.37
N TYR A 163 3.51 -11.49 -13.44
CA TYR A 163 4.24 -10.32 -12.98
C TYR A 163 4.75 -9.53 -14.19
N SER A 164 4.39 -8.25 -14.29
CA SER A 164 5.08 -7.32 -15.18
C SER A 164 6.19 -6.67 -14.35
N GLU A 165 7.43 -6.69 -14.85
CA GLU A 165 8.59 -6.03 -14.22
C GLU A 165 8.50 -4.48 -14.25
N ALA A 166 7.31 -3.91 -14.40
CA ALA A 166 7.17 -2.48 -14.61
C ALA A 166 7.05 -1.72 -13.29
N LYS A 167 8.00 -0.78 -13.10
CA LYS A 167 8.06 0.33 -12.13
C LYS A 167 8.96 0.11 -10.91
N TYR A 168 10.23 -0.19 -11.14
CA TYR A 168 11.28 0.50 -10.39
C TYR A 168 11.83 1.59 -11.31
N ARG A 169 11.71 2.86 -10.90
CA ARG A 169 12.58 3.92 -11.39
C ARG A 169 13.89 3.73 -10.64
N ASP A 170 14.88 3.16 -11.30
CA ASP A 170 16.27 3.28 -10.89
C ASP A 170 16.69 4.73 -11.14
N ASP A 171 16.39 5.62 -10.18
CA ASP A 171 16.93 6.97 -10.14
C ASP A 171 18.08 7.05 -9.09
N TYR A 172 18.88 5.98 -8.96
CA TYR A 172 20.24 6.09 -8.42
C TYR A 172 21.19 6.26 -9.60
N ASP A 173 21.25 7.51 -10.07
CA ASP A 173 22.31 8.01 -10.94
C ASP A 173 23.58 8.08 -10.06
N ASP A 174 24.32 6.97 -9.97
CA ASP A 174 25.75 7.00 -9.61
C ASP A 174 26.45 7.76 -10.73
N LYS A 175 26.59 9.07 -10.53
CA LYS A 175 27.61 9.85 -11.23
C LYS A 175 28.86 9.83 -10.35
N ASP A 176 29.67 8.81 -10.62
CA ASP A 176 31.12 8.92 -10.53
C ASP A 176 31.55 10.03 -11.49
N ASP A 177 31.64 11.26 -10.99
CA ASP A 177 32.47 12.30 -11.61
C ASP A 177 33.77 12.35 -10.79
N ASP A 178 34.66 11.41 -11.13
CA ASP A 178 36.10 11.62 -11.02
C ASP A 178 36.47 12.71 -12.03
N ASP A 179 36.87 13.89 -11.54
CA ASP A 179 37.81 14.75 -12.26
C ASP A 179 38.73 15.43 -11.24
N ASP A 180 40.01 15.16 -11.44
CA ASP A 180 41.19 15.54 -10.69
C ASP A 180 41.54 17.05 -10.76
N ASP A 181 42.39 17.44 -9.78
CA ASP A 181 43.31 18.59 -9.74
C ASP A 181 42.67 20.01 -9.56
N ASP A 182 43.17 20.93 -8.71
CA ASP A 182 44.57 21.22 -8.37
C ASP A 182 44.65 22.16 -7.14
N ASP A 183 45.80 22.11 -6.47
CA ASP A 183 46.46 23.17 -5.69
C ASP A 183 45.81 23.77 -4.43
N THR A 184 46.27 23.32 -3.26
CA THR A 184 47.26 24.10 -2.46
C THR A 184 47.75 23.32 -1.24
N LYS A 185 49.04 22.99 -1.26
CA LYS A 185 49.81 22.46 -0.13
C LYS A 185 50.27 23.58 0.81
N ASP A 186 50.28 23.24 2.10
CA ASP A 186 51.21 23.67 3.15
C ASP A 186 51.36 25.16 3.50
N ILE A 187 50.82 25.57 4.66
CA ILE A 187 51.57 26.35 5.69
C ILE A 187 51.13 25.94 7.12
N VAL A 188 51.96 25.10 7.74
CA VAL A 188 52.54 25.15 9.11
C VAL A 188 51.83 25.92 10.25
N GLN A 189 51.55 25.15 11.33
CA GLN A 189 51.65 25.42 12.79
C GLN A 189 51.49 26.86 13.33
N THR A 190 50.69 27.04 14.40
CA THR A 190 51.19 27.19 15.79
C THR A 190 50.05 27.44 16.80
N ILE A 191 50.20 26.80 17.96
CA ILE A 191 49.46 26.90 19.23
C ILE A 191 49.43 28.34 19.77
N ILE A 192 48.37 28.76 20.47
CA ILE A 192 48.43 29.28 21.87
C ILE A 192 47.01 29.62 22.38
N LYS A 193 46.82 29.30 23.68
CA LYS A 193 45.70 29.63 24.56
C LYS A 193 45.36 31.12 24.63
#